data_AF-V2QD72-F1
#
_entry.id   AF-V2QD72-F1
#
_cell.length_a   1.000
_cell.length_b   1.000
_cell.length_c   1.000
_cell.angle_alpha   90.00
_cell.angle_beta   90.00
_cell.angle_gamma   90.00
#
_symmetry.space_group_name_H-M   'P 1'
#
loop_
_entity.id
_entity.type
_entity.pdbx_description
1 polymer ?
#
loop_
_entity_poly.entity_id
_entity_poly.type
_entity_poly.pdbx_seq_one_letter_code
_entity_poly.pdbx_strand_id
1 'polypeptide(L)'
;MQNIENNGKTLKDLQKFPDVFTFKIMGENTNNFLADARKVFDGRSDVNFAENISRTGKYISISATTEVWTYEELESLYTAISKLEGLKFYV
;
A
#
# COMPACT_ATOMS: atom_id res chain seq x y z
N MET A 1 -28.92 24.32 -23.58
CA MET A 1 -28.65 22.98 -23.03
C MET A 1 -27.16 22.95 -22.74
N GLN A 2 -26.75 22.96 -21.46
CA GLN A 2 -25.33 22.88 -21.13
C GLN A 2 -24.89 21.42 -21.33
N ASN A 3 -23.98 21.21 -22.27
CA ASN A 3 -23.24 19.95 -22.36
C ASN A 3 -22.29 19.90 -21.15
N ILE A 4 -22.74 19.24 -20.09
CA ILE A 4 -21.86 18.85 -18.99
C ILE A 4 -21.09 17.65 -19.50
N GLU A 5 -19.91 17.90 -20.07
CA GLU A 5 -18.92 16.85 -20.30
C GLU A 5 -18.46 16.36 -18.92
N ASN A 6 -19.13 15.33 -18.42
CA ASN A 6 -18.56 14.48 -17.38
C ASN A 6 -17.33 13.82 -18.00
N ASN A 7 -16.15 14.42 -17.76
CA ASN A 7 -14.85 13.83 -18.07
C ASN A 7 -14.67 12.59 -17.19
N GLY A 8 -15.37 11.49 -17.54
CA GLY A 8 -15.41 10.20 -16.85
C GLY A 8 -14.07 9.47 -16.89
N LYS A 9 -13.03 10.12 -16.38
CA LYS A 9 -11.73 9.54 -16.14
C LYS A 9 -11.79 8.86 -14.78
N THR A 10 -11.62 7.56 -14.79
CA THR A 10 -11.41 6.77 -13.58
C THR A 10 -10.03 7.10 -12.99
N LEU A 11 -9.78 6.76 -11.72
CA LEU A 11 -8.44 6.90 -11.12
C LEU A 11 -7.36 6.18 -11.95
N LYS A 12 -7.73 5.08 -12.60
CA LYS A 12 -6.89 4.34 -13.55
C LYS A 12 -6.48 5.19 -14.77
N ASP A 13 -7.32 6.11 -15.20
CA ASP A 13 -7.06 6.99 -16.37
C ASP A 13 -6.22 8.22 -16.01
N LEU A 14 -6.05 8.51 -14.73
CA LEU A 14 -5.30 9.66 -14.22
C LEU A 14 -3.90 9.27 -13.71
N GLN A 15 -3.76 8.06 -13.16
CA GLN A 15 -2.49 7.54 -12.68
C GLN A 15 -1.60 7.11 -13.85
N LYS A 16 -0.34 7.54 -13.85
CA LYS A 16 0.67 7.12 -14.83
C LYS A 16 1.54 6.02 -14.23
N PHE A 17 1.91 5.06 -15.06
CA PHE A 17 2.82 3.97 -14.70
C PHE A 17 3.94 3.84 -15.76
N PRO A 18 5.15 3.39 -15.38
CA PRO A 18 5.55 3.06 -14.02
C PRO A 18 5.67 4.30 -13.12
N ASP A 19 5.47 4.13 -11.82
CA ASP A 19 5.63 5.18 -10.81
C ASP A 19 6.04 4.57 -9.47
N VAL A 20 6.63 5.36 -8.59
CA VAL A 20 7.09 4.92 -7.27
C VAL A 20 6.01 5.18 -6.23
N PHE A 21 5.54 4.11 -5.60
CA PHE A 21 4.52 4.18 -4.55
C PHE A 21 5.13 3.93 -3.18
N THR A 22 4.59 4.59 -2.16
CA THR A 22 4.89 4.30 -0.76
C THR A 22 3.63 3.86 -0.05
N PHE A 23 3.57 2.57 0.27
CA PHE A 23 2.49 1.97 1.04
C PHE A 23 2.79 2.14 2.52
N LYS A 24 1.89 2.78 3.25
CA LYS A 24 1.96 2.87 4.72
C LYS A 24 0.97 1.87 5.30
N ILE A 25 1.47 0.99 6.15
CA ILE A 25 0.72 -0.10 6.75
C ILE A 25 0.89 0.02 8.26
N MET A 26 -0.19 0.07 9.03
CA MET A 26 -0.15 0.11 10.49
C MET A 26 -1.02 -1.00 11.06
N GLY A 27 -0.47 -1.73 12.02
CA GLY A 27 -1.19 -2.80 12.71
C GLY A 27 -0.63 -3.08 14.09
N GLU A 28 -1.04 -4.21 14.66
CA GLU A 28 -0.59 -4.67 15.97
C GLU A 28 0.92 -4.92 15.99
N ASN A 29 1.59 -4.48 17.05
CA ASN A 29 3.03 -4.68 17.21
C ASN A 29 3.36 -6.13 17.58
N THR A 30 3.27 -7.02 16.60
CA THR A 30 3.60 -8.45 16.73
C THR A 30 4.55 -8.86 15.61
N ASN A 31 5.40 -9.85 15.90
CA ASN A 31 6.32 -10.40 14.88
C ASN A 31 5.56 -11.01 13.69
N ASN A 32 4.37 -11.59 13.93
CA ASN A 32 3.55 -12.17 12.87
C ASN A 32 3.05 -11.08 11.92
N PHE A 33 2.47 -10.00 12.45
CA PHE A 33 2.01 -8.88 11.63
C PHE A 33 3.14 -8.28 10.78
N LEU A 34 4.32 -8.07 11.39
CA LEU A 34 5.48 -7.55 10.69
C LEU A 34 5.94 -8.47 9.56
N ALA A 35 6.01 -9.77 9.82
CA ALA A 35 6.40 -10.76 8.82
C ALA A 35 5.38 -10.83 7.67
N ASP A 36 4.09 -10.87 7.98
CA ASP A 36 3.04 -10.98 6.97
C ASP A 36 2.91 -9.70 6.13
N ALA A 37 3.08 -8.52 6.73
CA ALA A 37 3.13 -7.26 5.99
C ALA A 37 4.32 -7.19 5.01
N ARG A 38 5.48 -7.74 5.39
CA ARG A 38 6.65 -7.84 4.50
C ARG A 38 6.42 -8.83 3.36
N LYS A 39 5.78 -9.97 3.63
CA LYS A 39 5.44 -11.00 2.63
C LYS A 39 4.57 -10.50 1.49
N VAL A 40 3.76 -9.46 1.70
CA VAL A 40 2.97 -8.83 0.63
C VAL A 40 3.86 -8.37 -0.53
N PHE A 41 5.11 -8.02 -0.25
CA PHE A 41 6.07 -7.53 -1.22
C PHE A 41 7.17 -8.57 -1.55
N ASP A 42 7.00 -9.83 -1.17
CA ASP A 42 7.95 -10.88 -1.51
C ASP A 42 8.13 -11.02 -3.03
N GLY A 43 9.35 -11.32 -3.45
CA GLY A 43 9.72 -11.42 -4.87
C GLY A 43 10.05 -10.07 -5.53
N ARG A 44 9.84 -8.95 -4.85
CA ARG A 44 10.29 -7.63 -5.28
C ARG A 44 11.66 -7.31 -4.68
N SER A 45 12.63 -6.97 -5.51
CA SER A 45 13.99 -6.62 -5.06
C SER A 45 14.19 -5.13 -4.80
N ASP A 46 13.26 -4.29 -5.26
CA ASP A 46 13.35 -2.82 -5.23
C ASP A 46 12.66 -2.19 -4.01
N VAL A 47 12.08 -3.00 -3.12
CA VAL A 47 11.30 -2.51 -1.99
C VAL A 47 12.21 -2.00 -0.88
N ASN A 48 12.04 -0.72 -0.53
CA ASN A 48 12.65 -0.13 0.65
C ASN A 48 11.65 -0.12 1.82
N PHE A 49 12.03 -0.69 2.96
CA PHE A 49 11.19 -0.74 4.16
C PHE A 49 11.69 0.21 5.25
N ALA A 50 10.76 0.96 5.84
CA ALA A 50 10.99 1.71 7.07
C ALA A 50 9.94 1.34 8.12
N GLU A 51 10.37 1.12 9.35
CA GLU A 51 9.50 0.70 10.45
C GLU A 51 9.52 1.72 11.59
N ASN A 52 8.39 1.91 12.24
CA ASN A 52 8.28 2.77 13.42
C ASN A 52 7.27 2.19 14.41
N ILE A 53 7.71 1.99 15.66
CA ILE A 53 6.84 1.56 16.76
C ILE A 53 6.12 2.80 17.31
N SER A 54 4.81 2.68 17.52
CA SER A 54 4.02 3.78 18.06
C SER A 54 4.47 4.17 19.47
N ARG A 55 4.16 5.41 19.89
CA ARG A 55 4.56 5.93 21.20
C ARG A 55 4.17 5.03 22.38
N THR A 56 3.06 4.31 22.27
CA THR A 56 2.57 3.42 23.33
C THR A 56 3.10 1.99 23.21
N GLY A 57 3.84 1.65 22.15
CA GLY A 57 4.33 0.30 21.86
C GLY A 57 3.26 -0.65 21.32
N LYS A 58 1.98 -0.24 21.29
CA LYS A 58 0.86 -1.09 20.91
C LYS A 58 0.81 -1.41 19.41
N TYR A 59 1.34 -0.52 18.59
CA TYR A 59 1.24 -0.61 17.13
C TYR A 59 2.60 -0.45 16.49
N ILE A 60 2.76 -1.05 15.32
CA ILE A 60 3.90 -0.84 14.43
C ILE A 60 3.39 -0.30 13.10
N SER A 61 4.12 0.68 12.56
CA SER A 61 3.92 1.22 11.22
C SER A 61 5.07 0.77 10.33
N ILE A 62 4.74 0.30 9.13
CA ILE A 62 5.67 -0.12 8.09
C ILE A 62 5.40 0.77 6.88
N SER A 63 6.44 1.38 6.33
CA SER A 63 6.39 2.06 5.03
C SER A 63 7.18 1.22 4.03
N ALA A 64 6.53 0.77 2.96
CA ALA A 64 7.15 0.02 1.87
C ALA A 64 7.13 0.87 0.61
N THR A 65 8.30 1.24 0.08
CA THR A 65 8.44 2.06 -1.13
C THR A 65 8.98 1.22 -2.27
N THR A 66 8.28 1.16 -3.41
CA THR A 66 8.62 0.30 -4.57
C THR A 66 8.09 0.90 -5.86
N GLU A 67 8.73 0.60 -6.99
CA GLU A 67 8.22 0.94 -8.33
C GLU A 67 7.07 0.03 -8.71
N VAL A 68 5.94 0.58 -9.16
CA VAL A 68 4.77 -0.16 -9.63
C VAL A 68 4.57 0.12 -11.11
N TRP A 69 4.34 -0.92 -11.90
CA TRP A 69 4.35 -0.88 -13.37
C TRP A 69 2.95 -0.87 -13.98
N THR A 70 1.94 -1.34 -13.26
CA THR A 70 0.55 -1.32 -13.73
C THR A 70 -0.44 -1.01 -12.63
N TYR A 71 -1.65 -0.61 -13.03
CA TYR A 71 -2.76 -0.41 -12.10
C TYR A 71 -3.17 -1.72 -11.41
N GLU A 72 -3.17 -2.83 -12.15
CA GLU A 72 -3.55 -4.15 -11.62
C GLU A 72 -2.57 -4.62 -10.52
N GLU A 73 -1.29 -4.30 -10.68
CA GLU A 73 -0.27 -4.54 -9.65
C GLU A 73 -0.52 -3.67 -8.41
N LEU A 74 -0.79 -2.37 -8.60
CA LEU A 74 -1.13 -1.45 -7.51
C LEU A 74 -2.36 -1.95 -6.73
N GLU A 75 -3.44 -2.31 -7.43
CA GLU A 75 -4.67 -2.83 -6.85
C GLU A 75 -4.44 -4.16 -6.12
N SER A 76 -3.60 -5.05 -6.68
CA SER A 76 -3.25 -6.32 -6.05
C SER A 76 -2.51 -6.12 -4.73
N LEU A 77 -1.56 -5.17 -4.68
CA LEU A 77 -0.84 -4.81 -3.45
C LEU A 77 -1.80 -4.26 -2.38
N TYR A 78 -2.64 -3.29 -2.72
CA TYR A 78 -3.64 -2.77 -1.77
C TYR A 78 -4.62 -3.85 -1.28
N THR A 79 -5.07 -4.72 -2.19
CA THR A 79 -5.96 -5.83 -1.85
C THR A 79 -5.27 -6.82 -0.90
N ALA A 80 -4.00 -7.15 -1.14
CA ALA A 80 -3.24 -8.02 -0.25
C ALA A 80 -3.04 -7.39 1.14
N ILE A 81 -2.68 -6.10 1.20
CA ILE A 81 -2.53 -5.35 2.46
C ILE A 81 -3.83 -5.38 3.27
N SER A 82 -4.97 -5.11 2.63
CA SER A 82 -6.28 -5.05 3.30
C SER A 82 -6.71 -6.36 3.99
N LYS A 83 -6.08 -7.48 3.64
CA LYS A 83 -6.37 -8.81 4.19
C LYS A 83 -5.45 -9.19 5.36
N LEU A 84 -4.48 -8.36 5.71
CA LEU A 84 -3.56 -8.63 6.82
C LEU A 84 -4.32 -8.69 8.15
N GLU A 85 -4.13 -9.79 8.88
CA GLU A 85 -4.68 -9.93 10.24
C GLU A 85 -4.03 -8.91 11.18
N GLY A 86 -4.81 -8.25 12.04
CA GLY A 86 -4.29 -7.24 12.96
C GLY A 86 -4.05 -5.85 12.33
N LEU A 87 -4.36 -5.66 11.05
CA LEU A 87 -4.33 -4.36 10.37
C LEU A 87 -5.26 -3.35 11.04
N LYS A 88 -4.77 -2.12 11.24
CA LYS A 88 -5.55 -0.99 11.76
C LYS A 88 -5.73 0.13 10.73
N PHE A 89 -4.75 0.34 9.87
CA PHE A 89 -4.78 1.40 8.87
C PHE A 89 -3.81 1.09 7.71
N TYR A 90 -4.17 1.50 6.49
CA TYR A 90 -3.25 1.49 5.36
C TYR A 90 -3.58 2.61 4.34
N VAL A 91 -2.56 3.10 3.64
CA VAL A 91 -2.64 4.06 2.53
C VAL A 91 -1.51 3.86 1.54
#